data_AF-A0A6G0UK51-F1
#
_entry.id   AF-A0A6G0UK51-F1
#
_cell.length_a   1.000
_cell.length_b   1.000
_cell.length_c   1.000
_cell.angle_alpha   90.00
_cell.angle_beta   90.00
_cell.angle_gamma   90.00
#
_symmetry.space_group_name_H-M   'P 1'
#
loop_
_entity.id
_entity.type
_entity.pdbx_description
1 polymer ?
#
loop_
_entity_poly.entity_id
_entity_poly.type
_entity_poly.pdbx_seq_one_letter_code
_entity_poly.pdbx_strand_id
1 'polypeptide(L)'
;MKKIFFFIFTVITVEAQEKNEGSCTPIHAQGHGINLVCCNKFQKLTPDCEFSSFCKSQKCKCNLFVSSSFTCIPKNSTYSSQEYYWIDHAPGSQNPFECQDPNFPNPEADYKSDFSEIPDLNFAGFFPNLITLSIKNKNFSKRKLGEVSRLFGDLKNLENLILQNLDFEFGPEPNWIKSITKIHIENSSLKNFPKWLIFGENLKRITVQKTRLDNAVVVSQLKNLILLNLDENQIEDLHGISFSSKSALEISLKNNKIKSIGAHTFLQSSALRVLDLSGNQIASLPSKGFQFNDKLKVLKLDSNRIEELKIEHFLGLQTLRTLSLSWNPLKTLDPFAFLPLSKSLRILELNGCNLTKIPLAVTQCCLLENLELNDNRFLDGNSIPSEVLALIKGLKRLSFERNPLMKLPEGFFLIPGTNTGALEEVLDTLIQLPVWRNEPCTPFMWNIHLANSTSSLRRKLSVWNEARMRNQNLGHCEFLYERLMENLQIFKDLAENSGCEANRRLRRFRESCEIKKKNVPKRIKNYERKEEEKYSPSGVLIVEKSLDPDFFQDQEIVLLGSLLANAIFVVIFVSGIVYFVGSRVASRPKRRGDFESVEN
;
A
#
# COMPACT_ATOMS: atom_id res chain seq x y z
N MET A 1 49.09 16.15 12.42
CA MET A 1 47.75 16.70 12.69
C MET A 1 46.89 16.55 11.44
N LYS A 2 46.04 15.52 11.41
CA LYS A 2 45.16 15.18 10.29
C LYS A 2 43.81 15.90 10.48
N LYS A 3 43.61 17.06 9.83
CA LYS A 3 42.28 17.69 9.68
C LYS A 3 41.98 17.76 8.18
N ILE A 4 41.39 16.68 7.68
CA ILE A 4 41.11 16.45 6.25
C ILE A 4 39.77 17.11 5.88
N PHE A 5 39.86 18.02 4.91
CA PHE A 5 38.81 18.63 4.10
C PHE A 5 37.70 17.62 3.71
N PHE A 6 36.44 17.92 4.04
CA PHE A 6 35.30 17.00 3.84
C PHE A 6 34.14 17.60 3.02
N PHE A 7 34.45 18.45 2.04
CA PHE A 7 33.47 19.01 1.10
C PHE A 7 33.51 18.33 -0.28
N ILE A 8 33.79 17.03 -0.33
CA ILE A 8 33.91 16.30 -1.61
C ILE A 8 32.48 15.98 -2.14
N PHE A 9 31.90 16.89 -2.92
CA PHE A 9 30.65 16.79 -3.73
C PHE A 9 29.27 16.86 -3.04
N THR A 10 28.91 18.02 -2.47
CA THR A 10 27.52 18.32 -2.08
C THR A 10 26.83 19.16 -3.17
N VAL A 11 25.69 18.71 -3.67
CA VAL A 11 24.83 19.49 -4.58
C VAL A 11 23.68 20.07 -3.78
N ILE A 12 23.61 21.39 -3.73
CA ILE A 12 22.48 22.15 -3.23
C ILE A 12 21.70 22.65 -4.44
N THR A 13 20.40 22.50 -4.44
CA THR A 13 19.51 23.06 -5.46
C THR A 13 18.47 23.93 -4.75
N VAL A 14 18.26 25.12 -5.31
CA VAL A 14 17.63 26.28 -4.68
C VAL A 14 16.60 26.81 -5.69
N GLU A 15 15.31 26.75 -5.37
CA GLU A 15 14.26 27.30 -6.24
C GLU A 15 13.62 28.52 -5.56
N ALA A 16 13.84 29.70 -6.13
CA ALA A 16 13.37 30.99 -5.62
C ALA A 16 12.30 31.59 -6.53
N GLN A 17 11.39 32.39 -5.95
CA GLN A 17 10.40 33.16 -6.71
C GLN A 17 11.08 34.29 -7.51
N GLU A 18 10.65 34.47 -8.75
CA GLU A 18 11.14 35.51 -9.67
C GLU A 18 10.90 36.89 -9.05
N LYS A 19 11.98 37.64 -8.77
CA LYS A 19 11.86 39.08 -8.47
C LYS A 19 11.59 39.79 -9.79
N ASN A 20 10.52 40.58 -9.85
CA ASN A 20 10.35 41.60 -10.88
C ASN A 20 11.43 42.67 -10.69
N GLU A 21 12.67 42.40 -11.12
CA GLU A 21 13.74 43.38 -11.30
C GLU A 21 14.99 42.69 -11.90
N GLY A 22 14.99 42.57 -13.23
CA GLY A 22 16.08 43.01 -14.11
C GLY A 22 17.55 42.58 -13.93
N SER A 23 17.99 41.78 -12.96
CA SER A 23 19.40 41.32 -12.95
C SER A 23 19.59 39.94 -12.30
N CYS A 24 20.15 38.99 -13.07
CA CYS A 24 20.91 37.89 -12.49
C CYS A 24 22.38 38.33 -12.50
N THR A 25 22.91 38.68 -11.34
CA THR A 25 24.35 38.74 -11.12
C THR A 25 24.81 37.35 -10.69
N PRO A 26 25.82 36.76 -11.33
CA PRO A 26 26.56 35.64 -10.74
C PRO A 26 27.10 36.12 -9.41
N ILE A 27 26.60 35.57 -8.30
CA ILE A 27 27.15 35.89 -6.98
C ILE A 27 28.30 34.92 -6.76
N HIS A 28 29.50 35.37 -7.14
CA HIS A 28 30.73 34.79 -6.64
C HIS A 28 30.88 35.26 -5.19
N ALA A 29 30.68 34.36 -4.22
CA ALA A 29 31.03 34.66 -2.84
C ALA A 29 32.57 34.68 -2.75
N GLN A 30 33.17 35.87 -2.87
CA GLN A 30 34.60 36.08 -2.67
C GLN A 30 35.01 35.45 -1.33
N GLY A 31 36.02 34.57 -1.37
CA GLY A 31 36.69 34.02 -0.19
C GLY A 31 36.38 32.56 0.19
N HIS A 32 35.38 31.88 -0.42
CA HIS A 32 34.87 30.63 0.18
C HIS A 32 34.59 29.45 -0.77
N GLY A 33 35.00 29.51 -2.04
CA GLY A 33 34.89 28.37 -2.97
C GLY A 33 33.46 27.96 -3.34
N ILE A 34 32.50 28.88 -3.19
CA ILE A 34 31.07 28.67 -3.48
C ILE A 34 30.70 29.47 -4.73
N ASN A 35 30.34 28.77 -5.82
CA ASN A 35 29.79 29.38 -7.03
C ASN A 35 28.27 29.19 -7.09
N LEU A 36 27.54 30.31 -7.12
CA LEU A 36 26.09 30.36 -7.23
C LEU A 36 25.67 30.88 -8.60
N VAL A 37 25.15 29.98 -9.43
CA VAL A 37 24.63 30.34 -10.76
C VAL A 37 23.10 30.37 -10.68
N CYS A 38 22.54 31.56 -10.84
CA CYS A 38 21.11 31.77 -10.99
C CYS A 38 20.80 32.23 -12.42
N CYS A 39 19.86 31.57 -13.10
CA CYS A 39 19.37 32.00 -14.40
C CYS A 39 17.98 32.65 -14.28
N ASN A 40 17.80 33.79 -14.96
CA ASN A 40 16.51 34.40 -15.25
C ASN A 40 15.96 33.89 -16.59
N LYS A 41 14.63 33.72 -16.68
CA LYS A 41 13.85 33.32 -17.87
C LYS A 41 14.01 34.25 -19.08
N PHE A 42 14.36 35.53 -18.88
CA PHE A 42 14.36 36.55 -19.92
C PHE A 42 15.74 37.01 -20.41
N GLN A 43 16.83 36.45 -19.88
CA GLN A 43 18.18 36.86 -20.27
C GLN A 43 18.68 36.01 -21.45
N LYS A 44 19.14 36.66 -22.53
CA LYS A 44 19.85 35.97 -23.62
C LYS A 44 21.12 35.37 -23.03
N LEU A 45 21.21 34.04 -23.06
CA LEU A 45 22.39 33.29 -22.68
C LEU A 45 23.55 33.71 -23.60
N THR A 46 24.55 34.39 -23.04
CA THR A 46 25.79 34.72 -23.74
C THR A 46 26.70 33.48 -23.80
N PRO A 47 27.64 33.42 -24.76
CA PRO A 47 28.61 32.33 -24.87
C PRO A 47 29.45 32.10 -23.59
N ASP A 48 29.56 33.12 -22.74
CA ASP A 48 30.28 33.08 -21.45
C ASP A 48 29.53 32.33 -20.33
N CYS A 49 28.31 31.85 -20.59
CA CYS A 49 27.48 31.18 -19.60
C CYS A 49 27.42 29.67 -19.88
N GLU A 50 28.43 28.92 -19.44
CA GLU A 50 28.57 27.46 -19.64
C GLU A 50 27.43 26.60 -19.05
N PHE A 51 26.52 27.18 -18.25
CA PHE A 51 25.39 26.48 -17.64
C PHE A 51 24.03 26.72 -18.33
N SER A 52 24.05 27.30 -19.54
CA SER A 52 22.89 27.61 -20.38
C SER A 52 21.90 26.45 -20.59
N SER A 53 22.37 25.20 -20.54
CA SER A 53 21.54 24.00 -20.69
C SER A 53 20.54 23.77 -19.54
N PHE A 54 20.76 24.36 -18.36
CA PHE A 54 19.98 24.09 -17.15
C PHE A 54 18.74 24.99 -16.98
N CYS A 55 18.55 25.98 -17.86
CA CYS A 55 17.59 27.08 -17.66
C CYS A 55 16.38 27.02 -18.61
N LYS A 56 15.96 25.80 -18.99
CA LYS A 56 14.83 25.54 -19.90
C LYS A 56 13.45 25.42 -19.23
N SER A 57 13.34 25.67 -17.93
CA SER A 57 12.09 25.45 -17.17
C SER A 57 11.34 26.75 -16.86
N GLN A 58 10.01 26.72 -16.77
CA GLN A 58 9.15 27.88 -16.50
C GLN A 58 9.32 28.51 -15.09
N LYS A 59 10.22 27.99 -14.26
CA LYS A 59 10.57 28.50 -12.92
C LYS A 59 12.09 28.68 -12.81
N CYS A 60 12.54 29.77 -12.19
CA CYS A 60 13.96 30.01 -11.92
C CYS A 60 14.49 29.00 -10.89
N LYS A 61 15.34 28.08 -11.32
CA LYS A 61 16.06 27.12 -10.47
C LYS A 61 17.53 27.50 -10.42
N CYS A 62 18.04 27.84 -9.25
CA CYS A 62 19.47 28.01 -9.00
C CYS A 62 20.03 26.70 -8.45
N ASN A 63 21.22 26.27 -8.90
CA ASN A 63 21.90 25.12 -8.32
C ASN A 63 23.21 25.61 -7.69
N LEU A 64 23.36 25.40 -6.40
CA LEU A 64 24.57 25.68 -5.62
C LEU A 64 25.39 24.38 -5.51
N PHE A 65 26.57 24.33 -6.11
CA PHE A 65 27.48 23.19 -5.98
C PHE A 65 28.57 23.50 -4.96
N VAL A 66 28.71 22.65 -3.93
CA VAL A 66 29.78 22.76 -2.94
C VAL A 66 30.73 21.58 -3.14
N SER A 67 31.91 21.84 -3.72
CA SER A 67 32.94 20.84 -3.98
C SER A 67 34.29 21.31 -3.41
N SER A 68 35.06 20.40 -2.81
CA SER A 68 36.41 20.67 -2.30
C SER A 68 37.50 20.43 -3.36
N SER A 69 37.13 20.14 -4.61
CA SER A 69 38.07 19.89 -5.69
C SER A 69 38.15 21.11 -6.62
N PHE A 70 38.87 22.12 -6.18
CA PHE A 70 39.51 23.11 -7.04
C PHE A 70 41.02 23.01 -6.85
N THR A 71 41.61 21.89 -7.28
CA THR A 71 43.08 21.77 -7.40
C THR A 71 43.47 22.06 -8.84
N CYS A 72 44.03 23.25 -9.07
CA CYS A 72 44.70 23.59 -10.32
C CYS A 72 46.15 23.06 -10.27
N ILE A 73 46.54 22.24 -11.24
CA ILE A 73 47.97 21.98 -11.51
C ILE A 73 48.35 22.96 -12.62
N PRO A 74 49.34 23.85 -12.42
CA PRO A 74 49.72 24.80 -13.44
C PRO A 74 50.25 24.05 -14.67
N LYS A 75 49.70 24.32 -15.84
CA LYS A 75 50.36 23.94 -17.10
C LYS A 75 51.58 24.85 -17.25
N ASN A 76 52.75 24.31 -16.93
CA ASN A 76 54.08 24.86 -17.19
C ASN A 76 54.29 26.30 -16.68
N SER A 77 54.71 26.40 -15.42
CA SER A 77 55.37 27.60 -14.92
C SER A 77 56.76 27.74 -15.54
N THR A 78 56.94 28.78 -16.36
CA THR A 78 58.23 29.44 -16.52
C THR A 78 58.05 30.90 -16.14
N TYR A 79 58.64 31.24 -14.99
CA TYR A 79 58.81 32.56 -14.37
C TYR A 79 58.45 33.80 -15.20
N SER A 80 57.60 34.64 -14.61
CA SER A 80 57.76 36.09 -14.61
C SER A 80 56.85 36.69 -13.52
N SER A 81 57.46 37.38 -12.57
CA SER A 81 56.84 38.14 -11.49
C SER A 81 55.96 39.27 -12.04
N GLN A 82 54.68 39.01 -12.25
CA GLN A 82 53.66 40.05 -12.43
C GLN A 82 52.50 39.79 -11.48
N GLU A 83 52.18 40.79 -10.66
CA GLU A 83 50.93 40.83 -9.89
C GLU A 83 49.75 40.89 -10.88
N TYR A 84 48.95 39.82 -10.94
CA TYR A 84 47.70 39.82 -11.70
C TYR A 84 46.54 40.26 -10.81
N TYR A 85 45.80 41.26 -11.27
CA TYR A 85 44.53 41.69 -10.69
C TYR A 85 43.37 40.87 -11.28
N TRP A 86 42.27 40.78 -10.53
CA TRP A 86 40.99 40.28 -11.03
C TRP A 86 40.60 41.02 -12.32
N ILE A 87 40.49 40.31 -13.44
CA ILE A 87 39.87 40.86 -14.65
C ILE A 87 38.37 40.65 -14.52
N ASP A 88 37.72 41.48 -13.70
CA ASP A 88 36.30 41.75 -13.92
C ASP A 88 36.19 42.50 -15.26
N HIS A 89 35.32 42.01 -16.14
CA HIS A 89 34.91 42.56 -17.44
C HIS A 89 35.40 44.00 -17.71
N ALA A 90 36.59 44.15 -18.31
CA ALA A 90 36.99 45.43 -18.87
C ALA A 90 36.21 45.65 -20.18
N PRO A 91 35.51 46.79 -20.38
CA PRO A 91 34.84 47.08 -21.63
C PRO A 91 35.89 47.26 -22.74
N GLY A 92 35.87 46.40 -23.77
CA GLY A 92 36.68 46.57 -24.99
C GLY A 92 37.70 45.48 -25.33
N SER A 93 37.75 44.36 -24.59
CA SER A 93 38.61 43.23 -24.96
C SER A 93 38.15 42.55 -26.25
N GLN A 94 38.99 42.55 -27.31
CA GLN A 94 38.66 42.04 -28.65
C GLN A 94 39.01 40.56 -28.92
N ASN A 95 39.47 39.80 -27.93
CA ASN A 95 39.74 38.37 -28.13
C ASN A 95 38.56 37.51 -27.67
N PRO A 96 38.02 36.61 -28.53
CA PRO A 96 37.06 35.61 -28.09
C PRO A 96 37.79 34.59 -27.23
N PHE A 97 37.62 34.67 -25.92
CA PHE A 97 38.16 33.67 -25.01
C PHE A 97 37.23 32.44 -25.04
N GLU A 98 37.74 31.32 -25.53
CA GLU A 98 37.11 30.01 -25.31
C GLU A 98 37.29 29.64 -23.84
N CYS A 99 36.19 29.64 -23.08
CA CYS A 99 36.15 29.11 -21.72
C CYS A 99 36.40 27.60 -21.76
N GLN A 100 37.66 27.18 -21.65
CA GLN A 100 37.98 25.83 -21.17
C GLN A 100 38.49 25.83 -19.72
N ASP A 101 38.82 27.00 -19.16
CA ASP A 101 39.34 27.14 -17.82
C ASP A 101 38.56 28.26 -17.07
N PRO A 102 37.70 27.92 -16.09
CA PRO A 102 36.95 28.91 -15.33
C PRO A 102 37.90 29.81 -14.51
N ASN A 103 37.57 31.10 -14.43
CA ASN A 103 38.40 32.11 -13.78
C ASN A 103 38.66 31.74 -12.30
N PHE A 104 39.91 31.43 -11.95
CA PHE A 104 40.31 30.92 -10.63
C PHE A 104 40.85 32.04 -9.73
N PRO A 105 40.63 31.99 -8.40
CA PRO A 105 41.28 32.90 -7.47
C PRO A 105 42.80 32.65 -7.45
N ASN A 106 43.58 33.74 -7.35
CA ASN A 106 45.04 33.74 -7.36
C ASN A 106 45.61 32.78 -6.28
N PRO A 107 46.40 31.75 -6.65
CA PRO A 107 46.99 30.80 -5.71
C PRO A 107 48.08 31.40 -4.82
N GLU A 108 48.58 32.60 -5.13
CA GLU A 108 49.59 33.31 -4.32
C GLU A 108 48.96 34.38 -3.39
N ALA A 109 47.64 34.55 -3.42
CA ALA A 109 46.97 35.39 -2.44
C ALA A 109 47.00 34.71 -1.08
N ASP A 110 47.53 35.43 -0.09
CA ASP A 110 47.82 34.98 1.27
C ASP A 110 46.52 34.77 2.09
N TYR A 111 45.67 33.83 1.66
CA TYR A 111 44.43 33.46 2.34
C TYR A 111 44.75 32.57 3.55
N LYS A 112 45.09 33.21 4.66
CA LYS A 112 45.03 32.58 5.99
C LYS A 112 43.57 32.42 6.42
N SER A 113 42.88 31.41 5.89
CA SER A 113 41.60 30.97 6.47
C SER A 113 41.71 29.53 6.93
N ASP A 114 41.82 29.38 8.24
CA ASP A 114 41.63 28.12 8.95
C ASP A 114 40.18 27.64 8.66
N PHE A 115 40.01 26.75 7.67
CA PHE A 115 38.70 26.22 7.25
C PHE A 115 38.12 25.19 8.26
N SER A 116 38.42 25.35 9.55
CA SER A 116 37.94 24.47 10.62
C SER A 116 36.46 24.66 10.94
N GLU A 117 35.86 25.76 10.50
CA GLU A 117 34.45 26.07 10.67
C GLU A 117 33.83 26.30 9.28
N ILE A 118 32.65 25.71 9.04
CA ILE A 118 31.81 26.14 7.92
C ILE A 118 31.57 27.63 8.20
N PRO A 119 31.95 28.58 7.31
CA PRO A 119 31.67 30.00 7.55
C PRO A 119 30.17 30.15 7.82
N ASP A 120 29.77 31.13 8.66
CA ASP A 120 28.37 31.45 9.04
C ASP A 120 27.52 31.79 7.80
N LEU A 121 27.23 30.76 6.99
CA LEU A 121 26.58 30.87 5.71
C LEU A 121 25.08 30.77 5.97
N ASN A 122 24.39 31.91 5.90
CA ASN A 122 22.94 31.96 6.11
C ASN A 122 22.23 32.25 4.79
N PHE A 123 21.47 31.27 4.27
CA PHE A 123 20.76 31.45 3.00
C PHE A 123 19.67 32.51 3.06
N ALA A 124 19.20 32.92 4.24
CA ALA A 124 18.25 34.03 4.33
C ALA A 124 18.86 35.37 3.90
N GLY A 125 20.17 35.58 4.11
CA GLY A 125 20.87 36.78 3.68
C GLY A 125 21.00 36.90 2.16
N PHE A 126 21.12 35.76 1.46
CA PHE A 126 21.32 35.71 0.01
C PHE A 126 20.02 35.43 -0.77
N PHE A 127 19.14 34.60 -0.21
CA PHE A 127 17.90 34.09 -0.82
C PHE A 127 16.70 34.24 0.13
N PRO A 128 16.31 35.46 0.51
CA PRO A 128 15.23 35.69 1.49
C PRO A 128 13.86 35.14 1.05
N ASN A 129 13.65 34.99 -0.27
CA ASN A 129 12.40 34.51 -0.87
C ASN A 129 12.48 33.04 -1.33
N LEU A 130 13.34 32.24 -0.70
CA LEU A 130 13.49 30.84 -1.08
C LEU A 130 12.23 30.02 -0.74
N ILE A 131 11.73 29.26 -1.72
CA ILE A 131 10.52 28.43 -1.58
C ILE A 131 10.88 26.95 -1.46
N THR A 132 11.85 26.51 -2.27
CA THR A 132 12.31 25.12 -2.21
C THR A 132 13.80 25.08 -1.99
N LEU A 133 14.22 24.34 -0.97
CA LEU A 133 15.60 24.03 -0.68
C LEU A 133 15.78 22.52 -0.76
N SER A 134 16.71 22.08 -1.61
CA SER A 134 17.13 20.70 -1.67
C SER A 134 18.63 20.60 -1.52
N ILE A 135 19.09 19.84 -0.53
CA ILE A 135 20.50 19.55 -0.30
C ILE A 135 20.69 18.05 -0.49
N LYS A 136 21.59 17.67 -1.39
CA LYS A 136 21.92 16.28 -1.67
C LYS A 136 23.42 16.08 -1.69
N ASN A 137 23.93 15.22 -0.82
CA ASN A 137 25.32 14.82 -0.90
C ASN A 137 25.48 13.61 -1.84
N LYS A 138 26.44 13.70 -2.79
CA LYS A 138 26.75 12.56 -3.67
C LYS A 138 27.66 11.53 -2.97
N ASN A 139 28.54 11.98 -2.08
CA ASN A 139 29.44 11.12 -1.32
C ASN A 139 28.99 11.07 0.14
N PHE A 140 28.08 10.14 0.45
CA PHE A 140 27.55 9.97 1.80
C PHE A 140 28.68 9.72 2.80
N SER A 141 28.96 10.71 3.64
CA SER A 141 29.84 10.59 4.80
C SER A 141 28.99 10.53 6.06
N LYS A 142 29.22 9.52 6.91
CA LYS A 142 28.59 9.42 8.25
C LYS A 142 29.09 10.49 9.24
N ARG A 143 29.91 11.43 8.78
CA ARG A 143 30.32 12.56 9.60
C ARG A 143 29.18 13.55 9.59
N LYS A 144 28.63 13.84 10.77
CA LYS A 144 27.71 14.95 10.98
C LYS A 144 28.33 16.20 10.36
N LEU A 145 27.71 16.74 9.31
CA LEU A 145 27.87 18.17 9.10
C LEU A 145 27.28 18.83 10.36
N GLY A 146 27.88 19.92 10.85
CA GLY A 146 27.45 20.59 12.08
C GLY A 146 26.00 21.09 12.05
N GLU A 147 25.73 22.31 12.52
CA GLU A 147 24.38 22.86 12.43
C GLU A 147 24.03 23.30 11.00
N VAL A 148 23.85 22.35 10.07
CA VAL A 148 23.29 22.60 8.72
C VAL A 148 21.94 23.33 8.83
N SER A 149 21.23 23.17 9.96
CA SER A 149 20.05 23.94 10.33
C SER A 149 20.27 25.46 10.31
N ARG A 150 21.46 25.97 10.64
CA ARG A 150 21.76 27.42 10.57
C ARG A 150 21.70 27.95 9.15
N LEU A 151 22.01 27.11 8.16
CA LEU A 151 22.01 27.52 6.74
C LEU A 151 20.63 27.98 6.28
N PHE A 152 19.58 27.37 6.81
CA PHE A 152 18.21 27.55 6.33
C PHE A 152 17.23 27.96 7.43
N GLY A 153 17.65 28.06 8.70
CA GLY A 153 16.78 28.36 9.84
C GLY A 153 16.07 29.71 9.72
N ASP A 154 16.75 30.71 9.17
CA ASP A 154 16.21 32.08 9.08
C ASP A 154 15.31 32.34 7.85
N LEU A 155 15.20 31.37 6.93
CA LEU A 155 14.30 31.48 5.78
C LEU A 155 12.85 31.61 6.26
N LYS A 156 12.08 32.51 5.64
CA LYS A 156 10.68 32.78 6.03
C LYS A 156 9.65 32.09 5.13
N ASN A 157 9.98 31.94 3.84
CA ASN A 157 9.04 31.53 2.79
C ASN A 157 9.25 30.08 2.31
N LEU A 158 10.02 29.27 3.04
CA LEU A 158 10.37 27.93 2.61
C LEU A 158 9.15 26.99 2.72
N GLU A 159 8.65 26.53 1.57
CA GLU A 159 7.53 25.60 1.48
C GLU A 159 7.97 24.14 1.35
N ASN A 160 9.15 23.89 0.76
CA ASN A 160 9.65 22.55 0.49
C ASN A 160 11.10 22.39 0.94
N LEU A 161 11.34 21.45 1.85
CA LEU A 161 12.67 21.10 2.32
C LEU A 161 13.01 19.65 1.94
N ILE A 162 14.12 19.45 1.26
CA ILE A 162 14.59 18.13 0.80
C ILE A 162 16.04 17.93 1.24
N LEU A 163 16.31 16.95 2.10
CA LEU A 163 17.64 16.62 2.59
C LEU A 163 17.94 15.15 2.28
N GLN A 164 18.94 14.88 1.43
CA GLN A 164 19.29 13.53 1.01
C GLN A 164 20.77 13.24 1.25
N ASN A 165 21.07 12.08 1.84
CA ASN A 165 22.44 11.65 2.11
C ASN A 165 23.22 12.64 3.01
N LEU A 166 22.58 13.16 4.05
CA LEU A 166 23.17 14.17 4.92
C LEU A 166 22.92 13.82 6.37
N ASP A 167 23.98 13.77 7.16
CA ASP A 167 23.87 13.72 8.61
C ASP A 167 23.79 15.17 9.14
N PHE A 168 22.68 15.47 9.80
CA PHE A 168 22.37 16.79 10.37
C PHE A 168 21.60 16.63 11.68
N GLU A 169 21.55 17.72 12.45
CA GLU A 169 20.66 17.86 13.59
C GLU A 169 19.75 19.07 13.37
N PHE A 170 18.50 18.94 13.81
CA PHE A 170 17.60 20.09 13.85
C PHE A 170 18.03 21.01 14.99
N GLY A 171 18.19 22.29 14.66
CA GLY A 171 18.44 23.34 15.63
C GLY A 171 17.15 23.87 16.29
N PRO A 172 17.15 25.13 16.76
CA PRO A 172 15.97 25.77 17.32
C PRO A 172 14.85 25.91 16.28
N GLU A 173 13.68 26.37 16.73
CA GLU A 173 12.52 26.57 15.86
C GLU A 173 12.86 27.52 14.69
N PRO A 174 12.66 27.08 13.43
CA PRO A 174 13.00 27.88 12.26
C PRO A 174 11.89 28.85 11.86
N ASN A 175 12.25 29.96 11.22
CA ASN A 175 11.29 30.99 10.78
C ASN A 175 10.30 30.50 9.72
N TRP A 176 10.66 29.45 8.97
CA TRP A 176 9.82 28.87 7.91
C TRP A 176 8.79 27.85 8.41
N ILE A 177 8.74 27.54 9.70
CA ILE A 177 7.84 26.49 10.21
C ILE A 177 6.37 26.73 9.85
N LYS A 178 5.96 28.00 9.71
CA LYS A 178 4.59 28.36 9.33
C LYS A 178 4.32 28.24 7.83
N SER A 179 5.33 28.32 6.97
CA SER A 179 5.20 28.25 5.51
C SER A 179 5.45 26.84 4.95
N ILE A 180 6.15 25.98 5.69
CA ILE A 180 6.50 24.64 5.20
C ILE A 180 5.26 23.78 4.91
N THR A 181 5.27 23.15 3.74
CA THR A 181 4.21 22.25 3.27
C THR A 181 4.72 20.83 3.04
N LYS A 182 6.01 20.67 2.72
CA LYS A 182 6.64 19.39 2.45
C LYS A 182 8.03 19.30 3.07
N ILE A 183 8.29 18.19 3.77
CA ILE A 183 9.62 17.80 4.24
C ILE A 183 9.95 16.42 3.67
N HIS A 184 11.11 16.29 3.02
CA HIS A 184 11.68 15.02 2.54
C HIS A 184 13.08 14.85 3.14
N ILE A 185 13.29 13.80 3.90
CA ILE A 185 14.59 13.46 4.50
C ILE A 185 14.88 12.00 4.15
N GLU A 186 16.07 11.74 3.64
CA GLU A 186 16.45 10.39 3.24
C GLU A 186 17.92 10.11 3.52
N ASN A 187 18.18 8.90 4.00
CA ASN A 187 19.52 8.39 4.24
C ASN A 187 20.33 9.36 5.13
N SER A 188 19.86 9.53 6.36
CA SER A 188 20.45 10.42 7.37
C SER A 188 20.50 9.73 8.74
N SER A 189 21.34 10.24 9.64
CA SER A 189 21.41 9.78 11.03
C SER A 189 20.27 10.29 11.92
N LEU A 190 19.20 10.86 11.35
CA LEU A 190 18.10 11.45 12.12
C LEU A 190 17.49 10.40 13.06
N LYS A 191 17.45 10.71 14.36
CA LYS A 191 16.90 9.83 15.40
C LYS A 191 15.54 10.27 15.94
N ASN A 192 15.32 11.59 16.00
CA ASN A 192 14.10 12.17 16.59
C ASN A 192 13.67 13.40 15.80
N PHE A 193 12.37 13.60 15.70
CA PHE A 193 11.83 14.89 15.26
C PHE A 193 11.95 15.93 16.38
N PRO A 194 12.19 17.21 16.05
CA PRO A 194 12.19 18.28 17.02
C PRO A 194 10.76 18.60 17.48
N LYS A 195 10.58 18.98 18.75
CA LYS A 195 9.26 19.27 19.33
C LYS A 195 8.52 20.39 18.60
N TRP A 196 9.24 21.41 18.14
CA TRP A 196 8.66 22.55 17.42
C TRP A 196 8.00 22.16 16.09
N LEU A 197 8.27 20.96 15.55
CA LEU A 197 7.67 20.53 14.29
C LEU A 197 6.13 20.51 14.37
N ILE A 198 5.56 20.31 15.57
CA ILE A 198 4.10 20.32 15.79
C ILE A 198 3.43 21.65 15.40
N PHE A 199 4.19 22.74 15.36
CA PHE A 199 3.71 24.07 14.96
C PHE A 199 3.64 24.26 13.44
N GLY A 200 4.03 23.25 12.66
CA GLY A 200 3.92 23.24 11.20
C GLY A 200 2.48 23.06 10.70
N GLU A 201 1.64 24.08 10.88
CA GLU A 201 0.20 24.01 10.58
C GLU A 201 -0.11 23.72 9.10
N ASN A 202 0.76 24.16 8.19
CA ASN A 202 0.60 23.98 6.74
C ASN A 202 1.26 22.70 6.20
N LEU A 203 1.91 21.92 7.07
CA LEU A 203 2.64 20.73 6.68
C LEU A 203 1.67 19.63 6.21
N LYS A 204 1.76 19.29 4.92
CA LYS A 204 0.87 18.32 4.25
C LYS A 204 1.58 17.01 3.95
N ARG A 205 2.89 17.03 3.76
CA ARG A 205 3.65 15.85 3.32
C ARG A 205 4.95 15.73 4.10
N ILE A 206 5.14 14.59 4.76
CA ILE A 206 6.40 14.24 5.40
C ILE A 206 6.85 12.90 4.83
N THR A 207 8.07 12.87 4.32
CA THR A 207 8.76 11.64 3.92
C THR A 207 10.08 11.60 4.66
N VAL A 208 10.26 10.65 5.56
CA VAL A 208 11.52 10.41 6.27
C VAL A 208 11.86 8.94 6.17
N GLN A 209 12.84 8.60 5.35
CA GLN A 209 13.16 7.19 5.07
C GLN A 209 14.63 6.87 5.23
N LYS A 210 14.94 5.61 5.55
CA LYS A 210 16.32 5.12 5.72
C LYS A 210 17.09 5.93 6.77
N THR A 211 16.45 6.22 7.91
CA THR A 211 17.08 6.94 9.02
C THR A 211 17.14 6.09 10.29
N ARG A 212 17.40 6.70 11.46
CA ARG A 212 17.43 6.04 12.76
C ARG A 212 16.23 6.41 13.63
N LEU A 213 15.16 6.94 13.02
CA LEU A 213 13.97 7.37 13.72
C LEU A 213 13.35 6.20 14.51
N ASP A 214 13.21 6.36 15.82
CA ASP A 214 12.72 5.29 16.71
C ASP A 214 11.29 5.54 17.25
N ASN A 215 10.70 6.72 16.99
CA ASN A 215 9.34 7.06 17.39
C ASN A 215 8.66 8.00 16.39
N ALA A 216 7.32 8.03 16.43
CA ALA A 216 6.48 8.87 15.55
C ALA A 216 5.61 9.88 16.32
N VAL A 217 5.86 10.12 17.61
CA VAL A 217 4.99 10.89 18.50
C VAL A 217 4.77 12.33 18.01
N VAL A 218 5.83 13.00 17.56
CA VAL A 218 5.74 14.40 17.10
C VAL A 218 4.88 14.51 15.84
N VAL A 219 5.12 13.66 14.85
CA VAL A 219 4.40 13.71 13.57
C VAL A 219 2.97 13.17 13.68
N SER A 220 2.68 12.35 14.69
CA SER A 220 1.30 11.88 14.94
C SER A 220 0.38 12.99 15.44
N GLN A 221 0.93 14.08 16.01
CA GLN A 221 0.18 15.27 16.42
C GLN A 221 -0.12 16.22 15.24
N LEU A 222 0.51 15.97 14.09
CA LEU A 222 0.23 16.48 12.75
C LEU A 222 -1.27 16.50 12.39
N LYS A 223 -2.00 17.62 12.50
CA LYS A 223 -3.45 17.63 12.18
C LYS A 223 -3.76 17.67 10.67
N ASN A 224 -2.92 18.32 9.87
CA ASN A 224 -3.21 18.62 8.45
C ASN A 224 -2.39 17.78 7.45
N LEU A 225 -1.75 16.70 7.92
CA LEU A 225 -1.04 15.79 7.04
C LEU A 225 -1.99 15.13 6.03
N ILE A 226 -1.48 14.93 4.81
CA ILE A 226 -2.14 14.20 3.74
C ILE A 226 -1.36 12.91 3.46
N LEU A 227 -0.03 12.99 3.48
CA LEU A 227 0.87 11.86 3.26
C LEU A 227 1.94 11.85 4.34
N LEU A 228 2.05 10.73 5.04
CA LEU A 228 3.13 10.44 5.97
C LEU A 228 3.84 9.16 5.54
N ASN A 229 5.11 9.27 5.16
CA ASN A 229 5.98 8.12 4.91
C ASN A 229 7.13 8.14 5.91
N LEU A 230 7.24 7.09 6.71
CA LEU A 230 8.29 6.85 7.68
C LEU A 230 8.96 5.48 7.44
N ASP A 231 9.09 5.08 6.18
CA ASP A 231 9.60 3.77 5.80
C ASP A 231 11.07 3.56 6.15
N GLU A 232 11.49 2.32 6.35
CA GLU A 232 12.89 1.94 6.57
C GLU A 232 13.55 2.72 7.74
N ASN A 233 12.83 2.84 8.87
CA ASN A 233 13.33 3.43 10.11
C ASN A 233 13.40 2.36 11.23
N GLN A 234 13.42 2.79 12.50
CA GLN A 234 13.60 1.92 13.66
C GLN A 234 12.44 2.02 14.66
N ILE A 235 11.25 2.42 14.21
CA ILE A 235 10.08 2.60 15.07
C ILE A 235 9.62 1.24 15.61
N GLU A 236 9.50 1.10 16.94
CA GLU A 236 9.18 -0.18 17.60
C GLU A 236 7.75 -0.31 18.11
N ASP A 237 7.14 0.78 18.57
CA ASP A 237 5.82 0.72 19.21
C ASP A 237 4.93 1.88 18.74
N LEU A 238 3.71 1.52 18.33
CA LEU A 238 2.64 2.44 17.98
C LEU A 238 1.47 2.39 18.97
N HIS A 239 1.52 1.52 19.98
CA HIS A 239 0.44 1.31 20.92
C HIS A 239 0.08 2.57 21.70
N GLY A 240 1.05 3.42 22.04
CA GLY A 240 0.83 4.71 22.72
C GLY A 240 0.63 5.91 21.78
N ILE A 241 0.51 5.68 20.47
CA ILE A 241 0.49 6.74 19.45
C ILE A 241 -0.88 6.80 18.79
N SER A 242 -1.45 8.01 18.68
CA SER A 242 -2.65 8.27 17.87
C SER A 242 -2.33 9.28 16.77
N PHE A 243 -2.52 8.87 15.51
CA PHE A 243 -2.38 9.76 14.35
C PHE A 243 -3.59 10.67 14.25
N SER A 244 -3.41 11.94 14.62
CA SER A 244 -4.47 12.93 14.78
C SER A 244 -4.99 13.53 13.47
N SER A 245 -4.32 13.26 12.34
CA SER A 245 -4.71 13.86 11.07
C SER A 245 -5.97 13.23 10.48
N LYS A 246 -7.05 14.00 10.42
CA LYS A 246 -8.30 13.58 9.76
C LYS A 246 -8.20 13.60 8.23
N SER A 247 -7.24 14.34 7.68
CA SER A 247 -7.00 14.49 6.24
C SER A 247 -5.98 13.50 5.67
N ALA A 248 -5.34 12.68 6.51
CA ALA A 248 -4.36 11.70 6.06
C ALA A 248 -5.00 10.73 5.07
N LEU A 249 -4.45 10.68 3.85
CA LEU A 249 -4.85 9.76 2.80
C LEU A 249 -3.95 8.54 2.77
N GLU A 250 -2.68 8.71 3.14
CA GLU A 250 -1.66 7.67 3.09
C GLU A 250 -0.74 7.77 4.31
N ILE A 251 -0.59 6.64 4.99
CA ILE A 251 0.39 6.44 6.05
C ILE A 251 1.20 5.19 5.70
N SER A 252 2.51 5.36 5.54
CA SER A 252 3.45 4.28 5.27
C SER A 252 4.48 4.23 6.39
N LEU A 253 4.61 3.04 7.00
CA LEU A 253 5.50 2.70 8.11
C LEU A 253 6.25 1.39 7.79
N LYS A 254 6.47 1.15 6.49
CA LYS A 254 7.05 -0.08 5.98
C LYS A 254 8.47 -0.29 6.50
N ASN A 255 8.89 -1.53 6.68
CA ASN A 255 10.27 -1.89 7.04
C ASN A 255 10.75 -1.17 8.31
N ASN A 256 9.91 -1.13 9.35
CA ASN A 256 10.27 -0.67 10.69
C ASN A 256 10.42 -1.89 11.63
N LYS A 257 10.36 -1.67 12.93
CA LYS A 257 10.45 -2.71 13.97
C LYS A 257 9.17 -2.80 14.78
N ILE A 258 8.04 -2.39 14.21
CA ILE A 258 6.77 -2.23 14.95
C ILE A 258 6.29 -3.58 15.45
N LYS A 259 6.10 -3.72 16.77
CA LYS A 259 5.62 -4.94 17.42
C LYS A 259 4.14 -4.88 17.79
N SER A 260 3.67 -3.70 18.16
CA SER A 260 2.31 -3.47 18.69
C SER A 260 1.66 -2.23 18.09
N ILE A 261 0.35 -2.34 17.84
CA ILE A 261 -0.53 -1.28 17.36
C ILE A 261 -1.73 -1.23 18.32
N GLY A 262 -2.10 -0.03 18.77
CA GLY A 262 -3.25 0.17 19.63
C GLY A 262 -4.53 0.30 18.83
N ALA A 263 -5.68 -0.06 19.43
CA ALA A 263 -6.97 0.14 18.79
C ALA A 263 -7.27 1.62 18.45
N HIS A 264 -6.56 2.55 19.11
CA HIS A 264 -6.69 3.98 18.91
C HIS A 264 -5.73 4.61 17.90
N THR A 265 -4.79 3.83 17.36
CA THR A 265 -3.68 4.35 16.55
C THR A 265 -4.17 5.09 15.30
N PHE A 266 -5.18 4.56 14.61
CA PHE A 266 -5.69 5.11 13.35
C PHE A 266 -7.13 5.64 13.42
N LEU A 267 -7.76 5.68 14.60
CA LEU A 267 -9.17 6.09 14.77
C LEU A 267 -9.48 7.47 14.18
N GLN A 268 -8.57 8.43 14.35
CA GLN A 268 -8.78 9.81 13.88
C GLN A 268 -8.49 9.98 12.38
N SER A 269 -7.74 9.05 11.76
CA SER A 269 -7.37 9.09 10.34
C SER A 269 -8.50 8.57 9.44
N SER A 270 -9.68 9.18 9.52
CA SER A 270 -10.88 8.71 8.82
C SER A 270 -10.85 8.89 7.29
N ALA A 271 -9.97 9.74 6.76
CA ALA A 271 -9.76 9.88 5.31
C ALA A 271 -8.79 8.84 4.71
N LEU A 272 -8.20 7.97 5.54
CA LEU A 272 -7.13 7.06 5.13
C LEU A 272 -7.57 6.13 4.00
N ARG A 273 -6.75 6.05 2.95
CA ARG A 273 -6.98 5.21 1.76
C ARG A 273 -5.93 4.13 1.62
N VAL A 274 -4.70 4.41 2.04
CA VAL A 274 -3.57 3.47 2.00
C VAL A 274 -2.90 3.44 3.36
N LEU A 275 -2.76 2.24 3.90
CA LEU A 275 -1.98 1.96 5.10
C LEU A 275 -0.98 0.85 4.79
N ASP A 276 0.31 1.19 4.86
CA ASP A 276 1.40 0.25 4.65
C ASP A 276 2.15 0.02 5.97
N LEU A 277 2.01 -1.19 6.52
CA LEU A 277 2.67 -1.69 7.72
C LEU A 277 3.53 -2.92 7.40
N SER A 278 3.85 -3.14 6.13
CA SER A 278 4.63 -4.30 5.69
C SER A 278 6.06 -4.31 6.25
N GLY A 279 6.65 -5.49 6.38
CA GLY A 279 8.04 -5.65 6.85
C GLY A 279 8.26 -5.21 8.30
N ASN A 280 7.29 -5.45 9.17
CA ASN A 280 7.37 -5.14 10.60
C ASN A 280 7.40 -6.42 11.45
N GLN A 281 7.18 -6.31 12.76
CA GLN A 281 7.19 -7.43 13.71
C GLN A 281 5.84 -7.58 14.42
N ILE A 282 4.75 -7.17 13.76
CA ILE A 282 3.40 -7.15 14.34
C ILE A 282 2.93 -8.59 14.54
N ALA A 283 2.65 -8.98 15.79
CA ALA A 283 2.22 -10.33 16.14
C ALA A 283 0.69 -10.48 16.17
N SER A 284 -0.03 -9.40 16.49
CA SER A 284 -1.49 -9.37 16.57
C SER A 284 -2.02 -8.01 16.13
N LEU A 285 -3.22 -8.03 15.56
CA LEU A 285 -3.96 -6.81 15.22
C LEU A 285 -4.89 -6.43 16.38
N PRO A 286 -5.06 -5.14 16.67
CA PRO A 286 -5.99 -4.71 17.70
C PRO A 286 -7.45 -4.96 17.28
N SER A 287 -8.26 -5.44 18.21
CA SER A 287 -9.71 -5.56 18.03
C SER A 287 -10.33 -4.19 17.70
N LYS A 288 -11.10 -4.11 16.61
CA LYS A 288 -11.75 -2.87 16.14
C LYS A 288 -10.78 -1.71 15.86
N GLY A 289 -9.49 -1.98 15.65
CA GLY A 289 -8.49 -0.93 15.42
C GLY A 289 -8.69 -0.09 14.15
N PHE A 290 -9.49 -0.59 13.20
CA PHE A 290 -9.81 0.09 11.95
C PHE A 290 -11.28 0.49 11.80
N GLN A 291 -12.04 0.54 12.91
CA GLN A 291 -13.50 0.69 12.88
C GLN A 291 -13.99 1.94 12.14
N PHE A 292 -13.20 3.02 12.10
CA PHE A 292 -13.55 4.29 11.44
C PHE A 292 -12.75 4.55 10.15
N ASN A 293 -12.01 3.56 9.63
CA ASN A 293 -11.26 3.70 8.37
C ASN A 293 -12.07 3.15 7.19
N ASP A 294 -13.32 3.61 7.07
CA ASP A 294 -14.29 3.15 6.06
C ASP A 294 -13.84 3.46 4.62
N LYS A 295 -12.95 4.44 4.42
CA LYS A 295 -12.38 4.83 3.13
C LYS A 295 -11.12 4.05 2.74
N LEU A 296 -10.59 3.19 3.62
CA LEU A 296 -9.36 2.45 3.37
C LEU A 296 -9.54 1.51 2.18
N LYS A 297 -8.62 1.60 1.21
CA LYS A 297 -8.63 0.79 -0.03
C LYS A 297 -7.53 -0.26 -0.04
N VAL A 298 -6.38 0.07 0.55
CA VAL A 298 -5.20 -0.79 0.55
C VAL A 298 -4.69 -0.90 1.97
N LEU A 299 -4.59 -2.13 2.46
CA LEU A 299 -3.98 -2.47 3.74
C LEU A 299 -2.89 -3.50 3.47
N LYS A 300 -1.65 -3.13 3.76
CA LYS A 300 -0.50 -4.04 3.62
C LYS A 300 0.06 -4.39 4.99
N LEU A 301 0.07 -5.69 5.26
CA LEU A 301 0.54 -6.31 6.48
C LEU A 301 1.51 -7.46 6.17
N ASP A 302 1.99 -7.57 4.94
CA ASP A 302 2.94 -8.61 4.56
C ASP A 302 4.25 -8.53 5.35
N SER A 303 4.92 -9.68 5.46
CA SER A 303 6.21 -9.81 6.15
C SER A 303 6.13 -9.29 7.60
N ASN A 304 5.12 -9.74 8.33
CA ASN A 304 4.93 -9.50 9.76
C ASN A 304 4.98 -10.83 10.53
N ARG A 305 4.51 -10.85 11.78
CA ARG A 305 4.48 -12.03 12.65
C ARG A 305 3.06 -12.42 13.05
N ILE A 306 2.07 -12.06 12.23
CA ILE A 306 0.65 -12.27 12.54
C ILE A 306 0.38 -13.78 12.56
N GLU A 307 -0.10 -14.27 13.70
CA GLU A 307 -0.42 -15.69 13.87
C GLU A 307 -1.92 -15.97 13.79
N GLU A 308 -2.76 -14.98 14.10
CA GLU A 308 -4.21 -15.12 14.22
C GLU A 308 -4.96 -13.99 13.52
N LEU A 309 -6.02 -14.35 12.78
CA LEU A 309 -6.96 -13.41 12.18
C LEU A 309 -8.40 -13.72 12.60
N LYS A 310 -9.08 -12.71 13.15
CA LYS A 310 -10.48 -12.75 13.60
C LYS A 310 -11.32 -11.71 12.88
N ILE A 311 -12.63 -11.87 12.95
CA ILE A 311 -13.60 -10.93 12.39
C ILE A 311 -13.40 -9.49 12.90
N GLU A 312 -13.09 -9.32 14.20
CA GLU A 312 -12.93 -8.00 14.81
C GLU A 312 -11.75 -7.18 14.25
N HIS A 313 -10.74 -7.83 13.67
CA HIS A 313 -9.55 -7.15 13.13
C HIS A 313 -9.87 -6.33 11.88
N PHE A 314 -10.94 -6.66 11.16
CA PHE A 314 -11.29 -6.03 9.88
C PHE A 314 -12.61 -5.24 9.94
N LEU A 315 -13.21 -5.10 11.12
CA LEU A 315 -14.40 -4.27 11.31
C LEU A 315 -14.13 -2.82 10.90
N GLY A 316 -15.06 -2.23 10.15
CA GLY A 316 -14.95 -0.86 9.62
C GLY A 316 -14.37 -0.77 8.20
N LEU A 317 -13.66 -1.79 7.72
CA LEU A 317 -12.98 -1.77 6.42
C LEU A 317 -13.90 -2.06 5.22
N GLN A 318 -15.05 -1.39 5.17
CA GLN A 318 -16.12 -1.68 4.21
C GLN A 318 -15.74 -1.44 2.75
N THR A 319 -14.68 -0.66 2.48
CA THR A 319 -14.28 -0.33 1.11
C THR A 319 -12.89 -0.82 0.72
N LEU A 320 -12.29 -1.69 1.53
CA LEU A 320 -10.98 -2.28 1.29
C LEU A 320 -11.00 -3.13 0.02
N ARG A 321 -10.04 -2.88 -0.88
CA ARG A 321 -9.92 -3.58 -2.16
C ARG A 321 -8.75 -4.54 -2.19
N THR A 322 -7.66 -4.18 -1.51
CA THR A 322 -6.42 -4.97 -1.46
C THR A 322 -6.03 -5.21 -0.01
N LEU A 323 -5.90 -6.48 0.34
CA LEU A 323 -5.37 -6.94 1.62
C LEU A 323 -4.15 -7.82 1.35
N SER A 324 -2.98 -7.34 1.77
CA SER A 324 -1.74 -8.11 1.72
C SER A 324 -1.41 -8.66 3.10
N LEU A 325 -1.32 -9.99 3.21
CA LEU A 325 -1.00 -10.74 4.42
C LEU A 325 0.15 -11.74 4.20
N SER A 326 0.75 -11.73 3.01
CA SER A 326 1.83 -12.64 2.64
C SER A 326 2.96 -12.66 3.66
N TRP A 327 3.63 -13.81 3.82
CA TRP A 327 4.77 -13.98 4.73
C TRP A 327 4.44 -13.66 6.19
N ASN A 328 3.24 -14.04 6.63
CA ASN A 328 2.88 -14.10 8.04
C ASN A 328 2.70 -15.55 8.49
N PRO A 329 3.19 -15.95 9.67
CA PRO A 329 3.09 -17.32 10.17
C PRO A 329 1.68 -17.64 10.71
N LEU A 330 0.65 -17.53 9.88
CA LEU A 330 -0.74 -17.75 10.26
C LEU A 330 -0.94 -19.19 10.79
N LYS A 331 -1.37 -19.29 12.05
CA LYS A 331 -1.75 -20.54 12.72
C LYS A 331 -3.27 -20.70 12.75
N THR A 332 -4.00 -19.62 12.99
CA THR A 332 -5.46 -19.62 13.07
C THR A 332 -6.06 -18.52 12.20
N LEU A 333 -7.08 -18.88 11.43
CA LEU A 333 -7.87 -17.94 10.64
C LEU A 333 -9.34 -18.26 10.88
N ASP A 334 -10.05 -17.35 11.52
CA ASP A 334 -11.49 -17.45 11.77
C ASP A 334 -12.24 -17.60 10.44
N PRO A 335 -13.10 -18.62 10.28
CA PRO A 335 -13.93 -18.79 9.08
C PRO A 335 -14.73 -17.54 8.68
N PHE A 336 -14.97 -16.59 9.59
CA PHE A 336 -15.68 -15.33 9.37
C PHE A 336 -14.77 -14.08 9.37
N ALA A 337 -13.45 -14.25 9.39
CA ALA A 337 -12.49 -13.15 9.46
C ALA A 337 -12.74 -12.08 8.37
N PHE A 338 -13.06 -12.49 7.14
CA PHE A 338 -13.22 -11.59 6.00
C PHE A 338 -14.66 -11.15 5.73
N LEU A 339 -15.61 -11.52 6.60
CA LEU A 339 -17.01 -11.10 6.47
C LEU A 339 -17.18 -9.56 6.37
N PRO A 340 -16.43 -8.73 7.12
CA PRO A 340 -16.49 -7.27 6.99
C PRO A 340 -16.02 -6.76 5.61
N LEU A 341 -15.23 -7.55 4.90
CA LEU A 341 -14.62 -7.23 3.59
C LEU A 341 -15.44 -7.79 2.40
N SER A 342 -16.51 -8.54 2.69
CA SER A 342 -17.30 -9.33 1.73
C SER A 342 -17.78 -8.59 0.47
N LYS A 343 -18.03 -7.27 0.59
CA LYS A 343 -18.60 -6.43 -0.47
C LYS A 343 -17.57 -5.58 -1.21
N SER A 344 -16.28 -5.67 -0.89
CA SER A 344 -15.27 -4.73 -1.39
C SER A 344 -13.94 -5.35 -1.79
N LEU A 345 -13.52 -6.44 -1.13
CA LEU A 345 -12.22 -7.06 -1.36
C LEU A 345 -12.13 -7.63 -2.78
N ARG A 346 -11.02 -7.32 -3.46
CA ARG A 346 -10.73 -7.73 -4.84
C ARG A 346 -9.43 -8.49 -4.95
N ILE A 347 -8.43 -8.12 -4.15
CA ILE A 347 -7.10 -8.73 -4.15
C ILE A 347 -6.78 -9.17 -2.72
N LEU A 348 -6.50 -10.46 -2.56
CA LEU A 348 -6.07 -11.06 -1.31
C LEU A 348 -4.76 -11.82 -1.54
N GLU A 349 -3.72 -11.39 -0.84
CA GLU A 349 -2.39 -12.00 -0.94
C GLU A 349 -2.09 -12.77 0.36
N LEU A 350 -1.95 -14.09 0.24
CA LEU A 350 -1.71 -15.05 1.33
C LEU A 350 -0.51 -15.96 1.00
N ASN A 351 0.47 -15.43 0.26
CA ASN A 351 1.66 -16.18 -0.11
C ASN A 351 2.50 -16.48 1.14
N GLY A 352 3.10 -17.66 1.28
CA GLY A 352 4.04 -17.92 2.38
C GLY A 352 3.41 -17.88 3.78
N CYS A 353 2.11 -18.21 3.91
CA CYS A 353 1.37 -18.09 5.16
C CYS A 353 1.31 -19.38 6.00
N ASN A 354 2.09 -20.41 5.65
CA ASN A 354 2.04 -21.76 6.23
C ASN A 354 0.66 -22.45 6.12
N LEU A 355 -0.18 -22.03 5.17
CA LEU A 355 -1.53 -22.58 5.04
C LEU A 355 -1.46 -24.03 4.53
N THR A 356 -2.19 -24.92 5.19
CA THR A 356 -2.38 -26.31 4.74
C THR A 356 -3.66 -26.49 3.93
N LYS A 357 -4.58 -25.53 4.01
CA LYS A 357 -5.83 -25.49 3.24
C LYS A 357 -6.18 -24.06 2.82
N ILE A 358 -6.89 -23.89 1.71
CA ILE A 358 -7.53 -22.60 1.38
C ILE A 358 -8.53 -22.26 2.50
N PRO A 359 -8.42 -21.08 3.13
CA PRO A 359 -9.30 -20.74 4.25
C PRO A 359 -10.74 -20.52 3.80
N LEU A 360 -11.73 -21.09 4.51
CA LEU A 360 -13.16 -20.91 4.19
C LEU A 360 -13.58 -19.43 4.16
N ALA A 361 -12.91 -18.56 4.93
CA ALA A 361 -13.17 -17.12 4.96
C ALA A 361 -13.12 -16.45 3.57
N VAL A 362 -12.34 -16.97 2.62
CA VAL A 362 -12.28 -16.39 1.26
C VAL A 362 -13.62 -16.49 0.52
N THR A 363 -14.46 -17.48 0.86
CA THR A 363 -15.78 -17.68 0.23
C THR A 363 -16.77 -16.55 0.53
N GLN A 364 -16.48 -15.70 1.52
CA GLN A 364 -17.31 -14.54 1.86
C GLN A 364 -17.05 -13.36 0.94
N CYS A 365 -15.92 -13.34 0.23
CA CYS A 365 -15.48 -12.21 -0.59
C CYS A 365 -16.05 -12.31 -2.01
N CYS A 366 -17.30 -11.88 -2.18
CA CYS A 366 -18.04 -12.04 -3.44
C CYS A 366 -17.49 -11.26 -4.64
N LEU A 367 -16.60 -10.29 -4.41
CA LEU A 367 -15.96 -9.50 -5.45
C LEU A 367 -14.47 -9.83 -5.61
N LEU A 368 -13.99 -10.92 -5.00
CA LEU A 368 -12.60 -11.32 -5.08
C LEU A 368 -12.26 -11.67 -6.53
N GLU A 369 -11.25 -10.98 -7.07
CA GLU A 369 -10.77 -11.15 -8.44
C GLU A 369 -9.41 -11.87 -8.43
N ASN A 370 -8.53 -11.58 -7.48
CA ASN A 370 -7.21 -12.17 -7.42
C ASN A 370 -6.98 -12.79 -6.04
N LEU A 371 -6.59 -14.07 -6.03
CA LEU A 371 -6.20 -14.79 -4.82
C LEU A 371 -4.81 -15.39 -5.02
N GLU A 372 -3.87 -14.96 -4.20
CA GLU A 372 -2.48 -15.44 -4.25
C GLU A 372 -2.17 -16.34 -3.06
N LEU A 373 -1.77 -17.58 -3.34
CA LEU A 373 -1.54 -18.64 -2.35
C LEU A 373 -0.22 -19.38 -2.59
N ASN A 374 0.76 -18.72 -3.22
CA ASN A 374 2.06 -19.31 -3.49
C ASN A 374 2.81 -19.64 -2.19
N ASP A 375 3.78 -20.55 -2.24
CA ASP A 375 4.68 -20.83 -1.10
C ASP A 375 3.95 -21.30 0.18
N ASN A 376 2.82 -22.00 0.03
CA ASN A 376 2.09 -22.59 1.15
C ASN A 376 2.37 -24.10 1.28
N ARG A 377 1.58 -24.80 2.10
CA ARG A 377 1.75 -26.22 2.41
C ARG A 377 0.58 -27.06 1.90
N PHE A 378 0.08 -26.76 0.70
CA PHE A 378 -1.00 -27.54 0.09
C PHE A 378 -0.48 -28.89 -0.42
N LEU A 379 -1.07 -29.98 0.09
CA LEU A 379 -0.61 -31.35 -0.15
C LEU A 379 -1.52 -32.10 -1.12
N ASP A 380 -2.84 -31.93 -1.03
CA ASP A 380 -3.80 -32.73 -1.80
C ASP A 380 -5.13 -31.98 -2.04
N GLY A 381 -6.14 -32.68 -2.55
CA GLY A 381 -7.48 -32.13 -2.77
C GLY A 381 -8.17 -31.62 -1.49
N ASN A 382 -7.78 -32.07 -0.30
CA ASN A 382 -8.30 -31.52 0.96
C ASN A 382 -7.68 -30.16 1.29
N SER A 383 -6.51 -29.84 0.71
CA SER A 383 -5.89 -28.52 0.79
C SER A 383 -6.60 -27.49 -0.08
N ILE A 384 -7.20 -27.91 -1.19
CA ILE A 384 -7.93 -27.04 -2.11
C ILE A 384 -9.34 -27.66 -2.30
N PRO A 385 -10.25 -27.46 -1.33
CA PRO A 385 -11.53 -28.16 -1.31
C PRO A 385 -12.44 -27.71 -2.46
N SER A 386 -13.17 -28.66 -3.05
CA SER A 386 -14.10 -28.39 -4.15
C SER A 386 -15.21 -27.42 -3.77
N GLU A 387 -15.69 -27.44 -2.52
CA GLU A 387 -16.70 -26.48 -2.03
C GLU A 387 -16.18 -25.05 -2.12
N VAL A 388 -14.92 -24.83 -1.73
CA VAL A 388 -14.32 -23.50 -1.72
C VAL A 388 -14.13 -22.99 -3.14
N LEU A 389 -13.60 -23.82 -4.04
CA LEU A 389 -13.45 -23.48 -5.46
C LEU A 389 -14.79 -23.18 -6.14
N ALA A 390 -15.84 -23.92 -5.80
CA ALA A 390 -17.19 -23.67 -6.29
C ALA A 390 -17.71 -22.28 -5.90
N LEU A 391 -17.44 -21.86 -4.66
CA LEU A 391 -17.93 -20.60 -4.09
C LEU A 391 -17.15 -19.37 -4.57
N ILE A 392 -15.91 -19.53 -5.04
CA ILE A 392 -15.05 -18.43 -5.55
C ILE A 392 -14.97 -18.36 -7.07
N LYS A 393 -16.05 -18.75 -7.77
CA LYS A 393 -16.17 -18.76 -9.25
C LYS A 393 -15.84 -17.41 -9.93
N GLY A 394 -15.88 -16.29 -9.21
CA GLY A 394 -15.61 -14.95 -9.71
C GLY A 394 -14.14 -14.56 -9.86
N LEU A 395 -13.20 -15.40 -9.38
CA LEU A 395 -11.77 -15.14 -9.50
C LEU A 395 -11.35 -14.99 -10.96
N LYS A 396 -10.46 -14.05 -11.24
CA LYS A 396 -9.76 -13.89 -12.52
C LYS A 396 -8.37 -14.50 -12.50
N ARG A 397 -7.75 -14.56 -11.31
CA ARG A 397 -6.41 -15.10 -11.07
C ARG A 397 -6.39 -15.92 -9.79
N LEU A 398 -5.72 -17.06 -9.85
CA LEU A 398 -5.56 -17.99 -8.74
C LEU A 398 -4.14 -18.58 -8.82
N SER A 399 -3.25 -18.06 -7.99
CA SER A 399 -1.86 -18.51 -7.93
C SER A 399 -1.68 -19.47 -6.75
N PHE A 400 -1.00 -20.59 -6.97
CA PHE A 400 -0.68 -21.57 -5.91
C PHE A 400 0.68 -22.25 -6.18
N GLU A 401 1.58 -21.54 -6.84
CA GLU A 401 2.92 -22.03 -7.14
C GLU A 401 3.69 -22.41 -5.86
N ARG A 402 4.70 -23.28 -6.00
CA ARG A 402 5.58 -23.69 -4.90
C ARG A 402 4.81 -24.25 -3.69
N ASN A 403 3.75 -25.02 -3.96
CA ASN A 403 3.06 -25.86 -2.98
C ASN A 403 3.40 -27.35 -3.21
N PRO A 404 3.54 -28.17 -2.15
CA PRO A 404 3.89 -29.59 -2.24
C PRO A 404 2.71 -30.49 -2.66
N LEU A 405 1.96 -30.12 -3.71
CA LEU A 405 0.79 -30.86 -4.17
C LEU A 405 1.17 -32.24 -4.73
N MET A 406 0.64 -33.29 -4.11
CA MET A 406 0.85 -34.69 -4.47
C MET A 406 -0.31 -35.29 -5.28
N LYS A 407 -1.54 -34.83 -5.05
CA LYS A 407 -2.76 -35.26 -5.76
C LYS A 407 -3.47 -34.05 -6.36
N LEU A 408 -4.06 -34.21 -7.54
CA LEU A 408 -4.80 -33.14 -8.20
C LEU A 408 -6.06 -32.79 -7.41
N PRO A 409 -6.28 -31.51 -7.07
CA PRO A 409 -7.56 -31.04 -6.58
C PRO A 409 -8.64 -31.11 -7.67
N GLU A 410 -9.59 -32.03 -7.50
CA GLU A 410 -10.70 -32.27 -8.42
C GLU A 410 -11.55 -31.02 -8.66
N GLY A 411 -11.68 -30.14 -7.66
CA GLY A 411 -12.42 -28.89 -7.79
C GLY A 411 -11.89 -27.91 -8.85
N PHE A 412 -10.67 -28.09 -9.38
CA PHE A 412 -10.18 -27.24 -10.47
C PHE A 412 -11.05 -27.36 -11.74
N PHE A 413 -11.70 -28.49 -11.96
CA PHE A 413 -12.66 -28.70 -13.05
C PHE A 413 -13.99 -27.93 -12.86
N LEU A 414 -14.18 -27.25 -11.71
CA LEU A 414 -15.30 -26.33 -11.50
C LEU A 414 -15.02 -24.92 -12.05
N ILE A 415 -13.76 -24.60 -12.37
CA ILE A 415 -13.39 -23.31 -12.97
C ILE A 415 -13.96 -23.27 -14.39
N PRO A 416 -14.81 -22.28 -14.74
CA PRO A 416 -15.41 -22.22 -16.06
C PRO A 416 -14.36 -22.10 -17.17
N GLY A 417 -14.55 -22.83 -18.27
CA GLY A 417 -13.72 -22.72 -19.49
C GLY A 417 -13.62 -21.29 -20.07
N THR A 418 -14.58 -20.42 -19.75
CA THR A 418 -14.59 -19.00 -20.13
C THR A 418 -13.61 -18.15 -19.31
N ASN A 419 -13.18 -18.64 -18.15
CA ASN A 419 -12.24 -17.96 -17.26
C ASN A 419 -10.79 -18.26 -17.65
N THR A 420 -10.41 -17.77 -18.82
CA THR A 420 -9.12 -18.06 -19.45
C THR A 420 -7.92 -17.69 -18.59
N GLY A 421 -7.96 -16.53 -17.92
CA GLY A 421 -6.86 -16.07 -17.07
C GLY A 421 -6.56 -17.01 -15.90
N ALA A 422 -7.59 -17.42 -15.15
CA ALA A 422 -7.42 -18.33 -14.03
C ALA A 422 -6.97 -19.71 -14.50
N LEU A 423 -7.54 -20.21 -15.60
CA LEU A 423 -7.17 -21.50 -16.18
C LEU A 423 -5.75 -21.52 -16.72
N GLU A 424 -5.27 -20.43 -17.33
CA GLU A 424 -3.89 -20.35 -17.81
C GLU A 424 -2.89 -20.47 -16.66
N GLU A 425 -3.13 -19.77 -15.55
CA GLU A 425 -2.29 -19.78 -14.35
C GLU A 425 -2.34 -21.13 -13.61
N VAL A 426 -3.53 -21.72 -13.48
CA VAL A 426 -3.70 -23.06 -12.91
C VAL A 426 -2.94 -24.09 -13.75
N LEU A 427 -3.09 -24.08 -15.07
CA LEU A 427 -2.37 -25.01 -15.95
C LEU A 427 -0.86 -24.79 -15.92
N ASP A 428 -0.38 -23.54 -15.89
CA ASP A 428 1.05 -23.24 -15.81
C ASP A 428 1.68 -23.80 -14.54
N THR A 429 0.95 -23.78 -13.43
CA THR A 429 1.38 -24.41 -12.18
C THR A 429 1.28 -25.93 -12.27
N LEU A 430 0.13 -26.47 -12.69
CA LEU A 430 -0.13 -27.92 -12.73
C LEU A 430 0.88 -28.66 -13.61
N ILE A 431 1.19 -28.16 -14.81
CA ILE A 431 2.11 -28.79 -15.76
C ILE A 431 3.51 -28.99 -15.17
N GLN A 432 3.90 -28.13 -14.22
CA GLN A 432 5.21 -28.21 -13.55
C GLN A 432 5.22 -29.19 -12.36
N LEU A 433 4.06 -29.58 -11.85
CA LEU A 433 3.97 -30.43 -10.66
C LEU A 433 4.14 -31.93 -11.01
N PRO A 434 4.74 -32.74 -10.10
CA PRO A 434 4.89 -34.19 -10.30
C PRO A 434 3.56 -34.88 -10.60
N VAL A 435 2.47 -34.41 -10.02
CA VAL A 435 1.11 -34.96 -10.22
C VAL A 435 0.70 -35.01 -11.68
N TRP A 436 1.12 -34.03 -12.49
CA TRP A 436 0.81 -33.98 -13.92
C TRP A 436 1.44 -35.13 -14.72
N ARG A 437 2.56 -35.66 -14.25
CA ARG A 437 3.24 -36.81 -14.86
C ARG A 437 2.84 -38.13 -14.20
N ASN A 438 2.60 -38.11 -12.90
CA ASN A 438 2.35 -39.31 -12.10
C ASN A 438 0.91 -39.83 -12.26
N GLU A 439 -0.05 -38.97 -12.57
CA GLU A 439 -1.43 -39.35 -12.86
C GLU A 439 -1.65 -39.36 -14.38
N PRO A 440 -1.58 -40.53 -15.04
CA PRO A 440 -1.56 -40.60 -16.51
C PRO A 440 -2.82 -40.05 -17.17
N CYS A 441 -3.96 -40.03 -16.46
CA CYS A 441 -5.22 -39.47 -16.96
C CYS A 441 -5.32 -37.95 -16.84
N THR A 442 -4.58 -37.31 -15.93
CA THR A 442 -4.76 -35.88 -15.60
C THR A 442 -4.60 -34.96 -16.81
N PRO A 443 -3.53 -35.07 -17.63
CA PRO A 443 -3.40 -34.23 -18.83
C PRO A 443 -4.52 -34.44 -19.85
N PHE A 444 -5.02 -35.68 -19.98
CA PHE A 444 -6.09 -36.02 -20.92
C PHE A 444 -7.46 -35.52 -20.45
N MET A 445 -7.77 -35.64 -19.17
CA MET A 445 -9.00 -35.09 -18.56
C MET A 445 -9.07 -33.58 -18.77
N TRP A 446 -7.95 -32.87 -18.60
CA TRP A 446 -7.86 -31.44 -18.91
C TRP A 446 -8.06 -31.14 -20.39
N ASN A 447 -7.53 -31.97 -21.29
CA ASN A 447 -7.74 -31.81 -22.73
C ASN A 447 -9.23 -31.99 -23.11
N ILE A 448 -9.92 -32.97 -22.53
CA ILE A 448 -11.38 -33.15 -22.70
C ILE A 448 -12.14 -31.94 -22.15
N HIS A 449 -11.84 -31.53 -20.91
CA HIS A 449 -12.50 -30.42 -20.23
C HIS A 449 -12.41 -29.10 -20.99
N LEU A 450 -11.28 -28.85 -21.65
CA LEU A 450 -10.97 -27.60 -22.35
C LEU A 450 -11.14 -27.70 -23.87
N ALA A 451 -11.80 -28.75 -24.39
CA ALA A 451 -12.00 -28.95 -25.83
C ALA A 451 -12.72 -27.78 -26.53
N ASN A 452 -13.64 -27.11 -25.83
CA ASN A 452 -14.38 -25.94 -26.32
C ASN A 452 -13.81 -24.58 -25.85
N SER A 453 -12.59 -24.57 -25.30
CA SER A 453 -11.94 -23.35 -24.78
C SER A 453 -11.16 -22.60 -25.87
N THR A 454 -10.47 -21.52 -25.47
CA THR A 454 -9.68 -20.68 -26.38
C THR A 454 -8.53 -21.46 -27.03
N SER A 455 -8.07 -20.97 -28.19
CA SER A 455 -6.93 -21.57 -28.90
C SER A 455 -5.63 -21.58 -28.07
N SER A 456 -5.46 -20.63 -27.14
CA SER A 456 -4.34 -20.57 -26.18
C SER A 456 -4.34 -21.80 -25.26
N LEU A 457 -5.43 -22.02 -24.54
CA LEU A 457 -5.59 -23.15 -23.61
C LEU A 457 -5.48 -24.50 -24.33
N ARG A 458 -6.15 -24.64 -25.49
CA ARG A 458 -6.06 -25.86 -26.30
C ARG A 458 -4.64 -26.16 -26.76
N ARG A 459 -3.83 -25.14 -27.09
CA ARG A 459 -2.44 -25.34 -27.53
C ARG A 459 -1.59 -25.98 -26.44
N LYS A 460 -1.76 -25.58 -25.17
CA LYS A 460 -1.03 -26.15 -24.02
C LYS A 460 -1.28 -27.66 -23.86
N LEU A 461 -2.44 -28.14 -24.28
CA LEU A 461 -2.88 -29.53 -24.09
C LEU A 461 -2.93 -30.36 -25.37
N SER A 462 -2.69 -29.75 -26.54
CA SER A 462 -2.79 -30.37 -27.87
C SER A 462 -1.99 -31.67 -28.04
N VAL A 463 -0.89 -31.79 -27.29
CA VAL A 463 0.00 -32.97 -27.23
C VAL A 463 -0.66 -34.17 -26.54
N TRP A 464 -1.74 -33.96 -25.78
CA TRP A 464 -2.51 -34.96 -25.00
C TRP A 464 -3.89 -35.18 -25.61
N ASN A 465 -3.92 -35.50 -26.91
CA ASN A 465 -5.16 -35.72 -27.67
C ASN A 465 -5.68 -37.17 -27.58
N GLU A 466 -6.91 -37.40 -28.07
CA GLU A 466 -7.55 -38.72 -28.08
C GLU A 466 -6.73 -39.79 -28.80
N ALA A 467 -6.09 -39.45 -29.93
CA ALA A 467 -5.29 -40.41 -30.69
C ALA A 467 -4.11 -40.94 -29.85
N ARG A 468 -3.40 -40.05 -29.15
CA ARG A 468 -2.35 -40.43 -28.21
C ARG A 468 -2.90 -41.22 -27.03
N MET A 469 -4.05 -40.83 -26.47
CA MET A 469 -4.69 -41.53 -25.36
C MET A 469 -4.98 -43.00 -25.72
N ARG A 470 -5.57 -43.23 -26.90
CA ARG A 470 -5.85 -44.58 -27.43
C ARG A 470 -4.56 -45.36 -27.67
N ASN A 471 -3.55 -44.76 -28.29
CA ASN A 471 -2.25 -45.41 -28.53
C ASN A 471 -1.51 -45.80 -27.24
N GLN A 472 -1.77 -45.11 -26.13
CA GLN A 472 -1.19 -45.42 -24.82
C GLN A 472 -2.07 -46.35 -23.97
N ASN A 473 -3.15 -46.91 -24.52
CA ASN A 473 -4.15 -47.72 -23.80
C ASN A 473 -4.79 -47.00 -22.59
N LEU A 474 -4.93 -45.68 -22.68
CA LEU A 474 -5.50 -44.81 -21.63
C LEU A 474 -6.97 -44.43 -21.89
N GLY A 475 -7.70 -45.16 -22.73
CA GLY A 475 -9.10 -44.84 -23.06
C GLY A 475 -10.05 -44.81 -21.86
N HIS A 476 -9.72 -45.51 -20.77
CA HIS A 476 -10.48 -45.48 -19.52
C HIS A 476 -10.51 -44.09 -18.84
N CYS A 477 -9.59 -43.18 -19.21
CA CYS A 477 -9.54 -41.83 -18.65
C CYS A 477 -10.79 -40.99 -19.00
N GLU A 478 -11.44 -41.27 -20.13
CA GLU A 478 -12.71 -40.63 -20.53
C GLU A 478 -13.83 -40.99 -19.55
N PHE A 479 -14.01 -42.28 -19.26
CA PHE A 479 -14.97 -42.74 -18.25
C PHE A 479 -14.67 -42.16 -16.86
N LEU A 480 -13.39 -42.08 -16.47
CA LEU A 480 -13.00 -41.45 -15.21
C LEU A 480 -13.34 -39.96 -15.17
N TYR A 481 -13.20 -39.25 -16.29
CA TYR A 481 -13.61 -37.85 -16.40
C TYR A 481 -15.11 -37.68 -16.24
N GLU A 482 -15.92 -38.51 -16.91
CA GLU A 482 -17.38 -38.46 -16.79
C GLU A 482 -17.83 -38.65 -15.34
N ARG A 483 -17.29 -39.68 -14.67
CA ARG A 483 -17.57 -39.96 -13.25
C ARG A 483 -17.11 -38.82 -12.34
N LEU A 484 -15.95 -38.22 -12.63
CA LEU A 484 -15.46 -37.04 -11.90
C LEU A 484 -16.43 -35.87 -12.03
N MET A 485 -16.89 -35.58 -13.24
CA MET A 485 -17.83 -34.48 -13.49
C MET A 485 -19.20 -34.72 -12.85
N GLU A 486 -19.67 -35.97 -12.79
CA GLU A 486 -20.86 -36.38 -12.05
C GLU A 486 -20.71 -36.11 -10.55
N ASN A 487 -19.59 -36.54 -9.95
CA ASN A 487 -19.29 -36.28 -8.53
C ASN A 487 -19.22 -34.78 -8.21
N LEU A 488 -18.73 -33.98 -9.15
CA LEU A 488 -18.60 -32.53 -9.00
C LEU A 488 -19.93 -31.77 -9.19
N GLN A 489 -20.99 -32.44 -9.66
CA GLN A 489 -22.28 -31.80 -9.92
C GLN A 489 -22.88 -31.17 -8.66
N ILE A 490 -22.74 -31.83 -7.50
CA ILE A 490 -23.21 -31.29 -6.22
C ILE A 490 -22.59 -29.92 -5.89
N PHE A 491 -21.33 -29.69 -6.25
CA PHE A 491 -20.65 -28.42 -5.99
C PHE A 491 -21.06 -27.34 -7.00
N LYS A 492 -21.42 -27.70 -8.23
CA LYS A 492 -22.02 -26.76 -9.17
C LYS A 492 -23.38 -26.26 -8.66
N ASP A 493 -24.21 -27.18 -8.17
CA ASP A 493 -25.51 -26.85 -7.59
C ASP A 493 -25.34 -25.99 -6.33
N LEU A 494 -24.33 -26.30 -5.50
CA LEU A 494 -23.93 -25.45 -4.37
C LEU A 494 -23.58 -24.03 -4.86
N ALA A 495 -22.70 -23.88 -5.84
CA ALA A 495 -22.28 -22.57 -6.36
C ALA A 495 -23.45 -21.74 -6.88
N GLU A 496 -24.42 -22.37 -7.55
CA GLU A 496 -25.60 -21.68 -8.09
C GLU A 496 -26.58 -21.21 -7.01
N ASN A 497 -26.65 -21.92 -5.90
CA ASN A 497 -27.65 -21.69 -4.84
C ASN A 497 -27.08 -21.04 -3.58
N SER A 498 -25.82 -20.61 -3.58
CA SER A 498 -25.14 -20.14 -2.37
C SER A 498 -24.71 -18.67 -2.41
N GLY A 499 -24.56 -18.13 -1.19
CA GLY A 499 -23.83 -16.93 -0.81
C GLY A 499 -23.82 -15.81 -1.84
N CYS A 500 -22.74 -15.74 -2.62
CA CYS A 500 -22.49 -14.65 -3.54
C CYS A 500 -23.40 -14.65 -4.77
N GLU A 501 -23.65 -15.81 -5.37
CA GLU A 501 -24.51 -15.92 -6.55
C GLU A 501 -25.99 -15.78 -6.18
N ALA A 502 -26.41 -16.39 -5.05
CA ALA A 502 -27.74 -16.19 -4.49
C ALA A 502 -28.01 -14.69 -4.21
N ASN A 503 -27.06 -14.00 -3.54
CA ASN A 503 -27.16 -12.57 -3.31
C ASN A 503 -27.18 -11.74 -4.61
N ARG A 504 -26.43 -12.17 -5.64
CA ARG A 504 -26.42 -11.50 -6.95
C ARG A 504 -27.76 -11.64 -7.67
N ARG A 505 -28.37 -12.83 -7.64
CA ARG A 505 -29.71 -13.10 -8.18
C ARG A 505 -30.77 -12.25 -7.47
N LEU A 506 -30.72 -12.19 -6.13
CA LEU A 506 -31.61 -11.33 -5.34
C LEU A 506 -31.47 -9.84 -5.70
N ARG A 507 -30.24 -9.34 -5.89
CA ARG A 507 -30.02 -7.94 -6.32
C ARG A 507 -30.58 -7.66 -7.71
N ARG A 508 -30.32 -8.53 -8.69
CA ARG A 508 -30.88 -8.40 -10.05
C ARG A 508 -32.41 -8.39 -10.02
N PHE A 509 -33.02 -9.23 -9.20
CA PHE A 509 -34.47 -9.26 -9.02
C PHE A 509 -34.99 -7.95 -8.41
N ARG A 510 -34.33 -7.45 -7.35
CA ARG A 510 -34.67 -6.16 -6.73
C ARG A 510 -34.56 -4.98 -7.71
N GLU A 511 -33.48 -4.91 -8.48
CA GLU A 511 -33.26 -3.86 -9.50
C GLU A 511 -34.31 -3.93 -10.61
N SER A 512 -34.70 -5.13 -11.04
CA SER A 512 -35.81 -5.37 -11.98
C SER A 512 -37.16 -4.88 -11.43
N CYS A 513 -37.40 -5.04 -10.13
CA CYS A 513 -38.58 -4.51 -9.45
C CYS A 513 -38.58 -2.97 -9.33
N GLU A 514 -37.42 -2.33 -9.14
CA GLU A 514 -37.30 -0.87 -9.09
C GLU A 514 -37.58 -0.21 -10.44
N ILE A 515 -37.23 -0.85 -11.56
CA ILE A 515 -37.56 -0.38 -12.91
C ILE A 515 -39.08 -0.30 -13.14
N LYS A 516 -39.87 -1.14 -12.45
CA LYS A 516 -41.35 -1.11 -12.52
C LYS A 516 -42.00 -0.02 -11.63
N LYS A 517 -41.25 0.67 -10.76
CA LYS A 517 -41.78 1.76 -9.91
C LYS A 517 -41.73 3.15 -10.57
N LYS A 518 -41.15 3.31 -11.76
CA LYS A 518 -41.24 4.57 -12.53
C LYS A 518 -42.52 4.57 -13.38
N ASN A 519 -43.65 4.81 -12.73
CA ASN A 519 -44.84 5.50 -13.25
C ASN A 519 -45.88 5.59 -12.12
N VAL A 520 -45.57 6.38 -11.09
CA VAL A 520 -46.63 6.91 -10.20
C VAL A 520 -47.10 8.22 -10.84
N PRO A 521 -48.35 8.33 -11.32
CA PRO A 521 -48.83 9.54 -11.97
C PRO A 521 -48.74 10.74 -11.03
N LYS A 522 -48.41 11.93 -11.58
CA LYS A 522 -48.29 13.22 -10.88
C LYS A 522 -49.52 13.66 -10.05
N ARG A 523 -50.62 12.89 -10.06
CA ARG A 523 -51.81 13.13 -9.23
C ARG A 523 -51.60 12.82 -7.74
N ILE A 524 -50.72 11.89 -7.37
CA ILE A 524 -50.55 11.48 -5.95
C ILE A 524 -49.70 12.50 -5.16
N LYS A 525 -48.70 13.13 -5.79
CA LYS A 525 -47.90 14.20 -5.15
C LYS A 525 -48.69 15.48 -4.82
N ASN A 526 -49.84 15.70 -5.48
CA ASN A 526 -50.70 16.85 -5.18
C ASN A 526 -51.69 16.57 -4.04
N TYR A 527 -51.88 15.31 -3.65
CA TYR A 527 -52.67 14.95 -2.47
C TYR A 527 -51.83 15.09 -1.20
N GLU A 528 -50.58 14.61 -1.20
CA GLU A 528 -49.66 14.73 -0.05
C GLU A 528 -49.36 16.19 0.31
N ARG A 529 -49.20 17.07 -0.70
CA ARG A 529 -48.90 18.49 -0.46
C ARG A 529 -50.08 19.33 0.05
N LYS A 530 -51.32 18.85 -0.13
CA LYS A 530 -52.53 19.54 0.36
C LYS A 530 -52.91 19.16 1.79
N GLU A 531 -52.39 18.05 2.32
CA GLU A 531 -52.62 17.67 3.72
C GLU A 531 -51.57 18.24 4.69
N GLU A 532 -50.34 18.46 4.24
CA GLU A 532 -49.26 19.04 5.08
C GLU A 532 -49.44 20.54 5.40
N GLU A 533 -50.27 21.28 4.67
CA GLU A 533 -50.55 22.70 4.93
C GLU A 533 -51.65 22.94 5.98
N LYS A 534 -52.26 21.90 6.57
CA LYS A 534 -53.41 22.06 7.47
C LYS A 534 -53.15 21.90 8.97
N TYR A 535 -51.93 21.57 9.40
CA TYR A 535 -51.69 21.32 10.83
C TYR A 535 -50.33 21.81 11.33
N SER A 536 -50.39 22.77 12.25
CA SER A 536 -49.40 23.04 13.30
C SER A 536 -50.13 23.62 14.52
N PRO A 537 -49.59 23.55 15.74
CA PRO A 537 -49.30 22.34 16.49
C PRO A 537 -49.95 22.44 17.88
N SER A 538 -51.11 21.82 18.12
CA SER A 538 -51.70 21.72 19.46
C SER A 538 -52.80 20.66 19.48
N GLY A 539 -52.73 19.74 20.44
CA GLY A 539 -53.90 18.98 20.89
C GLY A 539 -54.04 17.58 20.30
N VAL A 540 -53.98 16.61 21.20
CA VAL A 540 -54.25 15.18 21.06
C VAL A 540 -55.57 14.92 20.32
N LEU A 541 -55.58 13.97 19.39
CA LEU A 541 -56.79 13.36 18.82
C LEU A 541 -56.69 11.84 18.89
N ILE A 542 -57.56 11.27 19.72
CA ILE A 542 -57.89 9.84 19.77
C ILE A 542 -58.69 9.54 18.50
N VAL A 543 -58.27 8.51 17.75
CA VAL A 543 -59.04 7.98 16.62
C VAL A 543 -59.33 6.51 16.89
N GLU A 544 -60.57 6.24 17.32
CA GLU A 544 -61.22 4.96 17.03
C GLU A 544 -61.43 4.87 15.52
N LYS A 545 -60.95 3.79 14.89
CA LYS A 545 -61.72 3.08 13.86
C LYS A 545 -61.06 1.76 13.42
N SER A 546 -61.87 0.70 13.54
CA SER A 546 -62.06 -0.40 12.59
C SER A 546 -60.90 -0.68 11.63
N LEU A 547 -60.11 -1.69 11.96
CA LEU A 547 -59.27 -2.40 11.01
C LEU A 547 -60.13 -3.44 10.26
N ASP A 548 -60.15 -3.35 8.94
CA ASP A 548 -60.54 -4.45 8.06
C ASP A 548 -59.57 -5.63 8.29
N PRO A 549 -60.05 -6.86 8.58
CA PRO A 549 -59.18 -7.97 8.97
C PRO A 549 -58.35 -8.60 7.83
N ASP A 550 -58.60 -8.25 6.57
CA ASP A 550 -58.06 -9.03 5.42
C ASP A 550 -56.75 -8.48 4.82
N PHE A 551 -56.12 -7.45 5.39
CA PHE A 551 -54.91 -6.84 4.79
C PHE A 551 -53.57 -7.24 5.45
N PHE A 552 -53.57 -8.01 6.54
CA PHE A 552 -52.35 -8.31 7.33
C PHE A 552 -51.93 -9.79 7.38
N GLN A 553 -52.35 -10.66 6.46
CA GLN A 553 -51.96 -12.08 6.53
C GLN A 553 -50.67 -12.47 5.77
N ASP A 554 -50.15 -11.68 4.82
CA ASP A 554 -49.11 -12.19 3.90
C ASP A 554 -47.66 -11.78 4.21
N GLN A 555 -47.40 -10.80 5.08
CA GLN A 555 -46.01 -10.33 5.36
C GLN A 555 -45.38 -10.87 6.64
N GLU A 556 -46.18 -11.22 7.66
CA GLU A 556 -45.64 -11.83 8.89
C GLU A 556 -45.28 -13.31 8.69
N ILE A 557 -46.01 -14.04 7.83
CA ILE A 557 -45.77 -15.47 7.57
C ILE A 557 -44.40 -15.71 6.89
N VAL A 558 -43.94 -14.79 6.03
CA VAL A 558 -42.65 -14.92 5.34
C VAL A 558 -41.48 -14.63 6.28
N LEU A 559 -41.62 -13.64 7.18
CA LEU A 559 -40.56 -13.32 8.14
C LEU A 559 -40.47 -14.40 9.24
N LEU A 560 -41.60 -14.84 9.80
CA LEU A 560 -41.65 -15.95 10.75
C LEU A 560 -41.18 -17.26 10.11
N GLY A 561 -41.59 -17.54 8.86
CA GLY A 561 -41.16 -18.72 8.12
C GLY A 561 -39.65 -18.75 7.88
N SER A 562 -39.02 -17.62 7.60
CA SER A 562 -37.55 -17.53 7.44
C SER A 562 -36.79 -17.69 8.76
N LEU A 563 -37.34 -17.17 9.87
CA LEU A 563 -36.76 -17.31 11.20
C LEU A 563 -36.92 -18.74 11.74
N LEU A 564 -38.08 -19.37 11.52
CA LEU A 564 -38.34 -20.77 11.85
C LEU A 564 -37.50 -21.71 11.01
N ALA A 565 -37.34 -21.46 9.70
CA ALA A 565 -36.49 -22.27 8.83
C ALA A 565 -35.01 -22.20 9.25
N ASN A 566 -34.51 -21.02 9.62
CA ASN A 566 -33.15 -20.86 10.13
C ASN A 566 -32.96 -21.51 11.50
N ALA A 567 -33.95 -21.42 12.40
CA ALA A 567 -33.91 -22.10 13.69
C ALA A 567 -33.94 -23.63 13.54
N ILE A 568 -34.78 -24.15 12.64
CA ILE A 568 -34.84 -25.59 12.31
C ILE A 568 -33.51 -26.06 11.70
N PHE A 569 -32.89 -25.27 10.81
CA PHE A 569 -31.60 -25.61 10.22
C PHE A 569 -30.48 -25.67 11.28
N VAL A 570 -30.45 -24.73 12.22
CA VAL A 570 -29.50 -24.74 13.34
C VAL A 570 -29.75 -25.93 14.27
N VAL A 571 -31.00 -26.26 14.56
CA VAL A 571 -31.35 -27.43 15.40
C VAL A 571 -30.98 -28.74 14.72
N ILE A 572 -31.24 -28.90 13.41
CA ILE A 572 -30.85 -30.08 12.63
C ILE A 572 -29.33 -30.20 12.54
N PHE A 573 -28.62 -29.08 12.36
CA PHE A 573 -27.16 -29.07 12.28
C PHE A 573 -26.50 -29.44 13.63
N VAL A 574 -27.01 -28.88 14.74
CA VAL A 574 -26.52 -29.19 16.09
C VAL A 574 -26.86 -30.63 16.49
N SER A 575 -28.06 -31.13 16.18
CA SER A 575 -28.45 -32.52 16.44
C SER A 575 -27.69 -33.53 15.57
N GLY A 576 -27.35 -33.17 14.32
CA GLY A 576 -26.44 -33.93 13.47
C GLY A 576 -25.02 -34.04 14.03
N ILE A 577 -24.48 -32.95 14.58
CA ILE A 577 -23.17 -32.95 15.26
C ILE A 577 -23.20 -33.80 16.54
N VAL A 578 -24.26 -33.69 17.35
CA VAL A 578 -24.41 -34.50 18.57
C VAL A 578 -24.55 -36.00 18.25
N TYR A 579 -25.28 -36.36 17.19
CA TYR A 579 -25.41 -37.75 16.75
C TYR A 579 -24.09 -38.30 16.18
N PHE A 580 -23.32 -37.49 15.46
CA PHE A 580 -22.01 -37.88 14.90
C PHE A 580 -20.92 -38.01 15.98
N VAL A 581 -20.98 -37.20 17.03
CA VAL A 581 -20.09 -37.31 18.19
C VAL A 581 -20.51 -38.48 19.09
N GLY A 582 -21.81 -38.70 19.31
CA GLY A 582 -22.32 -39.81 20.11
C GLY A 582 -22.10 -41.20 19.49
N SER A 583 -22.21 -41.32 18.16
CA SER A 583 -21.97 -42.58 17.44
C SER A 583 -20.48 -42.97 17.40
N ARG A 584 -19.54 -42.01 17.44
CA ARG A 584 -18.10 -42.29 17.58
C ARG A 584 -17.69 -42.71 19.00
N VAL A 585 -18.49 -42.40 20.02
CA VAL A 585 -18.23 -42.82 21.41
C VAL A 585 -18.78 -44.23 21.68
N ALA A 586 -19.82 -44.66 20.97
CA ALA A 586 -20.46 -45.97 21.14
C ALA A 586 -19.71 -47.16 20.50
N SER A 587 -18.66 -46.91 19.69
CA SER A 587 -17.92 -47.96 18.96
C SER A 587 -16.51 -48.25 19.51
N ARG A 588 -16.31 -48.21 20.83
CA ARG A 588 -15.10 -48.75 21.48
C ARG A 588 -15.39 -50.14 22.08
N PRO A 589 -14.59 -51.19 21.78
CA PRO A 589 -14.79 -52.50 22.39
C PRO A 589 -14.36 -52.46 23.86
N LYS A 590 -15.22 -53.02 24.74
CA LYS A 590 -14.93 -53.27 26.16
C LYS A 590 -13.63 -54.07 26.29
N ARG A 591 -12.64 -53.52 27.01
CA ARG A 591 -11.59 -54.32 27.68
C ARG A 591 -11.66 -54.09 29.19
N ARG A 592 -11.63 -55.23 29.90
CA ARG A 592 -11.50 -55.41 31.35
C ARG A 592 -10.22 -54.78 31.89
N GLY A 593 -10.25 -54.42 33.18
CA GLY A 593 -9.07 -54.44 34.05
C GLY A 593 -8.81 -53.14 34.83
N ASP A 594 -9.35 -53.11 36.05
CA ASP A 594 -8.65 -52.78 37.30
C ASP A 594 -7.98 -51.42 37.56
N PHE A 595 -8.53 -50.78 38.60
CA PHE A 595 -7.90 -50.15 39.77
C PHE A 595 -7.22 -48.76 39.69
N GLU A 596 -7.67 -47.96 40.66
CA GLU A 596 -6.99 -46.96 41.49
C GLU A 596 -6.99 -45.46 41.10
N SER A 597 -7.73 -44.73 41.96
CA SER A 597 -7.50 -43.42 42.57
C SER A 597 -6.37 -42.53 42.04
N VAL A 598 -6.65 -41.23 41.86
CA VAL A 598 -6.24 -40.15 42.77
C VAL A 598 -6.92 -38.83 42.33
N GLU A 599 -7.39 -38.08 43.33
CA GLU A 599 -7.97 -36.73 43.26
C GLU A 599 -6.98 -35.66 42.76
N ASN A 600 -7.43 -34.82 41.83
CA ASN A 600 -7.46 -33.34 41.93
C ASN A 600 -7.96 -32.72 40.62
#